data_AF-A0A941WWA5-F1
#
_entry.id   AF-A0A941WWA5-F1
#
_cell.length_a   1.000
_cell.length_b   1.000
_cell.length_c   1.000
_cell.angle_alpha   90.00
_cell.angle_beta   90.00
_cell.angle_gamma   90.00
#
_symmetry.space_group_name_H-M   'P 1'
#
loop_
_entity.id
_entity.type
_entity.pdbx_description
1 polymer ?
#
loop_
_entity_poly.entity_id
_entity_poly.type
_entity_poly.pdbx_seq_one_letter_code
_entity_poly.pdbx_strand_id
1 'polypeptide(L)'
;MLDDQIEFYGKRLAIYAIARIEGIERVTLRKYYDKYKDIYLAVNKCKEIRRKLEETKIEYNGEMLAIYAIAQREGIGASSLRKYYDEYKDIYLAVNKCKEIRRKLEETKIEYNGEMLAMRTIAQRVGTTGDTLKRYYEQTGDIYEAIKQYYQKKDEYESGRIEYKGELKFLRTIAKDEGVAETTLRRYYKKYGNIDKAVYMAKIQRSRNQKVTIRNTELSLSDLSIVLGIKESELLNMLNSGMKIDDIKKLKTEKPRKSPMSNKKLVLPNGQSLLEYCIENGLNFSCIYYSIHTYGKTMEEAIKHYREKGQEIPSSWIYEKYGILLKHLLLNNNINSQRVVSYMRKENISLNDALEEYVLRKNSKEANVDYDWMHELYSVLTDENMKDEYDAFKNTFYVTDQEEECIIKSYDEIENLQRKLLLYEIAEAFKANVFEETEKEELLKIYEVTEDEVETIFLDFYNYFENKIKLTEKEQRRKEEISDIAKKWYYLSGDERKDILDINNVTNYEQSVIEKLSQNITKYKNIINARGNKKMEGVSFNEE
;
A
#
# COMPACT_ATOMS: atom_id res chain seq x y z
N MET A 1 -3.36 -66.95 -46.36
CA MET A 1 -4.66 -66.36 -46.76
C MET A 1 -4.90 -66.75 -48.19
N LEU A 2 -6.02 -67.42 -48.48
CA LEU A 2 -6.35 -67.92 -49.82
C LEU A 2 -6.22 -66.79 -50.85
N ASP A 3 -5.43 -67.03 -51.90
CA ASP A 3 -5.46 -66.19 -53.09
C ASP A 3 -6.82 -66.43 -53.75
N ASP A 4 -7.79 -65.55 -53.47
CA ASP A 4 -9.08 -65.54 -54.17
C ASP A 4 -8.78 -65.52 -55.68
N GLN A 5 -9.05 -66.63 -56.35
CA GLN A 5 -8.89 -66.73 -57.78
C GLN A 5 -10.02 -65.98 -58.44
N ILE A 6 -9.68 -64.95 -59.19
CA ILE A 6 -10.61 -64.05 -59.86
C ILE A 6 -10.75 -64.50 -61.31
N GLU A 7 -11.98 -64.54 -61.81
CA GLU A 7 -12.20 -64.80 -63.24
C GLU A 7 -11.75 -63.59 -64.08
N PHE A 8 -10.76 -63.82 -64.95
CA PHE A 8 -10.17 -62.81 -65.82
C PHE A 8 -9.86 -63.44 -67.19
N TYR A 9 -10.43 -62.87 -68.26
CA TYR A 9 -10.46 -63.43 -69.62
C TYR A 9 -10.82 -64.93 -69.67
N GLY A 10 -11.84 -65.35 -68.93
CA GLY A 10 -12.32 -66.73 -68.88
C GLY A 10 -11.42 -67.72 -68.12
N LYS A 11 -10.40 -67.23 -67.38
CA LYS A 11 -9.52 -68.05 -66.53
C LYS A 11 -9.59 -67.59 -65.08
N ARG A 12 -9.58 -68.54 -64.14
CA ARG A 12 -9.43 -68.25 -62.70
C ARG A 12 -7.97 -67.97 -62.38
N LEU A 13 -7.63 -66.70 -62.13
CA LEU A 13 -6.27 -66.23 -61.90
C LEU A 13 -6.15 -65.50 -60.56
N ALA A 14 -5.04 -65.71 -59.87
CA ALA A 14 -4.70 -64.89 -58.71
C ALA A 14 -4.32 -63.46 -59.16
N ILE A 15 -4.59 -62.47 -58.30
CA ILE A 15 -4.39 -61.04 -58.64
C ILE A 15 -2.95 -60.69 -59.05
N TYR A 16 -1.95 -61.41 -58.52
CA TYR A 16 -0.55 -61.19 -58.92
C TYR A 16 -0.29 -61.63 -60.37
N ALA A 17 -0.96 -62.70 -60.82
CA ALA A 17 -0.84 -63.20 -62.18
C ALA A 17 -1.51 -62.23 -63.16
N ILE A 18 -2.68 -61.69 -62.78
CA ILE A 18 -3.37 -60.64 -63.54
C ILE A 18 -2.50 -59.37 -63.62
N ALA A 19 -1.93 -58.93 -62.50
CA ALA A 19 -1.03 -57.77 -62.47
C ALA A 19 0.18 -57.95 -63.42
N ARG A 20 0.75 -59.16 -63.47
CA ARG A 20 1.87 -59.47 -64.36
C ARG A 20 1.47 -59.50 -65.84
N ILE A 21 0.32 -60.09 -66.18
CA ILE A 21 -0.22 -60.12 -67.55
C ILE A 21 -0.45 -58.69 -68.05
N GLU A 22 -1.04 -57.84 -67.21
CA GLU A 22 -1.43 -56.48 -67.58
C GLU A 22 -0.29 -55.45 -67.40
N GLY A 23 0.88 -55.88 -66.92
CA GLY A 23 2.03 -55.00 -66.68
C GLY A 23 1.79 -53.94 -65.61
N ILE A 24 1.03 -54.27 -64.57
CA ILE A 24 0.66 -53.39 -63.45
C ILE A 24 1.37 -53.87 -62.18
N GLU A 25 1.76 -52.95 -61.31
CA GLU A 25 2.30 -53.32 -60.00
C GLU A 25 1.23 -54.02 -59.14
N ARG A 26 1.56 -55.20 -58.62
CA ARG A 26 0.64 -56.05 -57.84
C ARG A 26 -0.06 -55.29 -56.70
N VAL A 27 0.70 -54.49 -55.95
CA VAL A 27 0.19 -53.76 -54.77
C VAL A 27 -0.84 -52.73 -55.19
N THR A 28 -0.55 -51.99 -56.27
CA THR A 28 -1.46 -51.03 -56.86
C THR A 28 -2.72 -51.71 -57.37
N LEU A 29 -2.61 -52.80 -58.15
CA LEU A 29 -3.80 -53.51 -58.64
C LEU A 29 -4.66 -54.06 -57.50
N ARG A 30 -4.05 -54.62 -56.45
CA ARG A 30 -4.78 -55.12 -55.27
C ARG A 30 -5.56 -54.01 -54.56
N LYS A 31 -4.94 -52.85 -54.33
CA LYS A 31 -5.63 -51.69 -53.72
C LYS A 31 -6.88 -51.28 -54.50
N TYR A 32 -6.81 -51.23 -55.83
CA TYR A 32 -7.95 -50.85 -56.67
C TYR A 32 -8.99 -51.96 -56.74
N TYR A 33 -8.58 -53.22 -56.81
CA TYR A 33 -9.52 -54.34 -56.74
C TYR A 33 -10.26 -54.38 -55.41
N ASP A 34 -9.58 -54.16 -54.28
CA ASP A 34 -10.23 -54.12 -52.98
C ASP A 34 -11.26 -53.00 -52.86
N LYS A 35 -11.03 -51.87 -53.55
CA LYS A 35 -11.94 -50.73 -53.56
C LYS A 35 -13.16 -50.94 -54.44
N TYR A 36 -12.98 -51.49 -55.64
CA TYR A 36 -14.05 -51.57 -56.64
C TYR A 36 -14.72 -52.95 -56.71
N LYS A 37 -14.07 -53.99 -56.16
CA LYS A 37 -14.45 -55.41 -56.22
C LYS A 37 -14.72 -55.96 -57.65
N ASP A 38 -14.33 -55.19 -58.66
CA ASP A 38 -14.35 -55.52 -60.09
C ASP A 38 -12.91 -55.44 -60.62
N ILE A 39 -12.40 -56.56 -61.14
CA ILE A 39 -11.03 -56.68 -61.60
C ILE A 39 -10.77 -55.97 -62.92
N TYR A 40 -11.73 -55.95 -63.85
CA TYR A 40 -11.58 -55.27 -65.13
C TYR A 40 -11.60 -53.75 -64.92
N LEU A 41 -12.49 -53.27 -64.05
CA LEU A 41 -12.52 -51.86 -63.66
C LEU A 41 -11.24 -51.45 -62.92
N ALA A 42 -10.73 -52.30 -62.02
CA ALA A 42 -9.47 -52.05 -61.32
C ALA A 42 -8.25 -52.00 -62.27
N VAL A 43 -8.15 -52.94 -63.22
CA VAL A 43 -7.11 -52.95 -64.26
C VAL A 43 -7.20 -51.68 -65.12
N ASN A 44 -8.40 -51.33 -65.59
CA ASN A 44 -8.61 -50.12 -66.39
C ASN A 44 -8.23 -48.84 -65.64
N LYS A 45 -8.61 -48.72 -64.35
CA LYS A 45 -8.21 -47.56 -63.52
C LYS A 45 -6.70 -47.50 -63.30
N CYS A 46 -6.04 -48.63 -63.08
CA CYS A 46 -4.58 -48.66 -62.94
C CYS A 46 -3.88 -48.26 -64.23
N LYS A 47 -4.34 -48.73 -65.40
CA LYS A 47 -3.83 -48.32 -66.71
C LYS A 47 -4.09 -46.84 -66.98
N GLU A 48 -5.28 -46.33 -66.65
CA GLU A 48 -5.63 -44.91 -66.78
C GLU A 48 -4.70 -44.02 -65.94
N ILE A 49 -4.41 -44.41 -64.69
CA ILE A 49 -3.48 -43.69 -63.81
C ILE A 49 -2.06 -43.72 -64.35
N ARG A 50 -1.60 -44.88 -64.81
CA ARG A 50 -0.27 -45.01 -65.44
C ARG A 50 -0.17 -44.11 -66.67
N ARG A 51 -1.20 -44.08 -67.52
CA ARG A 51 -1.25 -43.19 -68.69
C ARG A 51 -1.20 -41.72 -68.29
N LYS A 52 -2.02 -41.30 -67.32
CA LYS A 52 -1.99 -39.91 -66.79
C LYS A 52 -0.64 -39.55 -66.20
N LEU A 53 0.00 -40.46 -65.46
CA LEU A 53 1.36 -40.23 -64.93
C LEU A 53 2.39 -40.07 -66.05
N GLU A 54 2.28 -40.85 -67.12
CA GLU A 54 3.14 -40.73 -68.31
C GLU A 54 2.91 -39.40 -69.04
N GLU A 55 1.66 -38.97 -69.18
CA GLU A 55 1.27 -37.68 -69.75
C GLU A 55 1.79 -36.48 -68.93
N THR A 56 2.05 -36.65 -67.62
CA THR A 56 2.66 -35.61 -66.78
C THR A 56 4.18 -35.57 -66.79
N LYS A 57 4.84 -36.51 -67.50
CA LYS A 57 6.29 -36.44 -67.67
C LYS A 57 6.65 -35.30 -68.60
N ILE A 58 7.81 -34.72 -68.34
CA ILE A 58 8.33 -33.57 -69.07
C ILE A 58 9.63 -34.00 -69.71
N GLU A 59 9.83 -33.61 -70.96
CA GLU A 59 11.11 -33.81 -71.62
C GLU A 59 12.18 -32.95 -70.94
N TYR A 60 13.23 -33.61 -70.44
CA TYR A 60 14.35 -32.96 -69.78
C TYR A 60 15.65 -33.66 -70.17
N ASN A 61 16.56 -32.93 -70.81
CA ASN A 61 17.81 -33.46 -71.37
C ASN A 61 17.62 -34.70 -72.27
N GLY A 62 16.56 -34.72 -73.08
CA GLY A 62 16.24 -35.82 -74.01
C GLY A 62 15.54 -37.03 -73.38
N GLU A 63 15.20 -36.99 -72.09
CA GLU A 63 14.48 -38.05 -71.38
C GLU A 63 13.12 -37.55 -70.87
N MET A 64 12.06 -38.37 -70.99
CA MET A 64 10.76 -38.06 -70.37
C MET A 64 10.80 -38.39 -68.88
N LEU A 65 10.87 -37.36 -68.03
CA LEU A 65 11.04 -37.49 -66.58
C LEU A 65 9.88 -36.86 -65.81
N ALA A 66 9.55 -37.46 -64.67
CA ALA A 66 8.64 -36.84 -63.71
C ALA A 66 9.36 -35.69 -62.97
N ILE A 67 8.65 -34.62 -62.60
CA ILE A 67 9.20 -33.46 -61.87
C ILE A 67 10.03 -33.87 -60.64
N TYR A 68 9.58 -34.88 -59.88
CA TYR A 68 10.31 -35.40 -58.73
C TYR A 68 11.70 -35.96 -59.11
N ALA A 69 11.80 -36.65 -60.25
CA ALA A 69 13.04 -37.25 -60.71
C ALA A 69 14.02 -36.16 -61.20
N ILE A 70 13.50 -35.14 -61.89
CA ILE A 70 14.26 -33.94 -62.28
C ILE A 70 14.78 -33.22 -61.03
N ALA A 71 13.93 -33.01 -60.04
CA ALA A 71 14.30 -32.37 -58.79
C ALA A 71 15.42 -33.11 -58.04
N GLN A 72 15.34 -34.45 -57.98
CA GLN A 72 16.42 -35.26 -57.39
C GLN A 72 17.72 -35.15 -58.19
N ARG A 73 17.66 -35.25 -59.53
CA ARG A 73 18.84 -35.16 -60.40
C ARG A 73 19.55 -33.81 -60.25
N GLU A 74 18.78 -32.74 -60.12
CA GLU A 74 19.28 -31.37 -59.99
C GLU A 74 19.56 -30.96 -58.53
N GLY A 75 19.30 -31.84 -57.55
CA GLY A 75 19.50 -31.57 -56.13
C GLY A 75 18.64 -30.43 -55.58
N ILE A 76 17.39 -30.29 -56.05
CA ILE A 76 16.44 -29.25 -55.65
C ILE A 76 15.16 -29.84 -55.06
N GLY A 77 14.40 -29.04 -54.33
CA GLY A 77 13.14 -29.47 -53.73
C GLY A 77 12.05 -29.71 -54.79
N ALA A 78 11.48 -30.91 -54.84
CA ALA A 78 10.44 -31.27 -55.82
C ALA A 78 9.18 -30.40 -55.74
N SER A 79 8.80 -29.96 -54.55
CA SER A 79 7.68 -29.04 -54.34
C SER A 79 7.96 -27.64 -54.91
N SER A 80 9.15 -27.10 -54.64
CA SER A 80 9.59 -25.81 -55.19
C SER A 80 9.70 -25.87 -56.72
N LEU A 81 10.29 -26.94 -57.26
CA LEU A 81 10.40 -27.12 -58.70
C LEU A 81 9.01 -27.19 -59.35
N ARG A 82 8.06 -27.92 -58.75
CA ARG A 82 6.68 -27.97 -59.25
C ARG A 82 6.03 -26.59 -59.27
N LYS A 83 6.16 -25.82 -58.18
CA LYS A 83 5.61 -24.46 -58.11
C LYS A 83 6.11 -23.58 -59.24
N TYR A 84 7.42 -23.54 -59.47
CA TYR A 84 8.01 -22.71 -60.52
C TYR A 84 7.75 -23.24 -61.92
N TYR A 85 7.64 -24.56 -62.09
CA TYR A 85 7.21 -25.13 -63.35
C TYR A 85 5.75 -24.77 -63.67
N ASP A 86 4.87 -24.77 -62.67
CA ASP A 86 3.49 -24.33 -62.86
C ASP A 86 3.37 -22.84 -63.20
N GLU A 87 4.27 -22.01 -62.68
CA GLU A 87 4.36 -20.58 -62.96
C GLU A 87 4.90 -20.30 -64.37
N TYR A 88 6.05 -20.89 -64.73
CA TYR A 88 6.75 -20.56 -65.96
C TYR A 88 6.37 -21.45 -67.15
N LYS A 89 5.80 -22.63 -66.90
CA LYS A 89 5.55 -23.70 -67.90
C LYS A 89 6.80 -24.10 -68.71
N ASP A 90 7.98 -23.75 -68.20
CA ASP A 90 9.31 -24.08 -68.73
C ASP A 90 10.13 -24.74 -67.60
N ILE A 91 10.52 -25.99 -67.82
CA ILE A 91 11.23 -26.79 -66.82
C ILE A 91 12.67 -26.32 -66.61
N TYR A 92 13.36 -25.85 -67.65
CA TYR A 92 14.74 -25.37 -67.54
C TYR A 92 14.77 -24.05 -66.78
N LEU A 93 13.82 -23.16 -67.06
CA LEU A 93 13.67 -21.90 -66.31
C LEU A 93 13.33 -22.16 -64.84
N ALA A 94 12.43 -23.11 -64.56
CA ALA A 94 12.06 -23.49 -63.20
C ALA A 94 13.24 -24.10 -62.41
N VAL A 95 14.05 -24.96 -63.04
CA VAL A 95 15.27 -25.51 -62.44
C VAL A 95 16.27 -24.39 -62.14
N ASN A 96 16.51 -23.49 -63.10
CA ASN A 96 17.41 -22.36 -62.90
C ASN A 96 16.96 -21.46 -61.77
N LYS A 97 15.66 -21.17 -61.66
CA LYS A 97 15.12 -20.36 -60.56
C LYS A 97 15.32 -21.03 -59.20
N CYS A 98 15.09 -22.34 -59.11
CA CYS A 98 15.33 -23.09 -57.87
C CYS A 98 16.82 -23.05 -57.47
N LYS A 99 17.73 -23.21 -58.42
CA LYS A 99 19.18 -23.12 -58.19
C LYS A 99 19.60 -21.72 -57.77
N GLU A 100 19.05 -20.68 -58.39
CA GLU A 100 19.31 -19.28 -58.04
C GLU A 100 18.89 -18.96 -56.60
N ILE A 101 17.69 -19.40 -56.19
CA ILE A 101 17.18 -19.23 -54.82
C ILE A 101 18.07 -19.96 -53.82
N ARG A 102 18.47 -21.20 -54.13
CA ARG A 102 19.39 -21.96 -53.29
C ARG A 102 20.74 -21.25 -53.15
N ARG A 103 21.28 -20.70 -54.24
CA ARG A 103 22.54 -19.93 -54.21
C ARG A 103 22.40 -18.68 -53.33
N LYS A 104 21.33 -17.89 -53.50
CA LYS A 104 21.04 -16.72 -52.67
C LYS A 104 20.90 -17.07 -51.18
N LEU A 105 20.29 -18.21 -50.86
CA LEU A 105 20.21 -18.69 -49.48
C LEU A 105 21.58 -19.08 -48.92
N GLU A 106 22.45 -19.66 -49.75
CA GLU A 106 23.83 -19.99 -49.37
C GLU A 106 24.67 -18.74 -49.13
N GLU A 107 24.52 -17.71 -49.96
CA GLU A 107 25.18 -16.40 -49.83
C GLU A 107 24.77 -15.65 -48.55
N THR A 108 23.60 -15.96 -47.97
CA THR A 108 23.14 -15.37 -46.69
C THR A 108 23.65 -16.09 -45.45
N LYS A 109 24.37 -17.20 -45.61
CA LYS A 109 25.00 -17.88 -44.48
C LYS A 109 26.16 -17.06 -43.96
N ILE A 110 26.39 -17.15 -42.66
CA ILE A 110 27.44 -16.42 -41.95
C ILE A 110 28.35 -17.45 -41.30
N GLU A 111 29.65 -17.17 -41.27
CA GLU A 111 30.62 -18.00 -40.57
C GLU A 111 30.40 -17.91 -39.06
N TYR A 112 30.21 -19.05 -38.42
CA TYR A 112 30.09 -19.16 -36.97
C TYR A 112 30.76 -20.45 -36.49
N ASN A 113 31.74 -20.31 -35.60
CA ASN A 113 32.62 -21.39 -35.13
C ASN A 113 33.26 -22.21 -36.27
N GLY A 114 33.67 -21.54 -37.36
CA GLY A 114 34.31 -22.17 -38.53
C GLY A 114 33.35 -22.87 -39.49
N GLU A 115 32.03 -22.78 -39.28
CA GLU A 115 31.00 -23.34 -40.18
C GLU A 115 30.16 -22.22 -40.81
N MET A 116 29.85 -22.32 -42.10
CA MET A 116 28.88 -21.43 -42.76
C MET A 116 27.45 -21.86 -42.40
N LEU A 117 26.78 -21.08 -41.56
CA LEU A 117 25.47 -21.41 -41.01
C LEU A 117 24.42 -20.35 -41.33
N ALA A 118 23.17 -20.80 -41.46
CA ALA A 118 22.04 -19.88 -41.54
C ALA A 118 21.78 -19.23 -40.17
N MET A 119 21.39 -17.95 -40.16
CA MET A 119 21.09 -17.18 -38.93
C MET A 119 20.17 -17.93 -37.95
N ARG A 120 19.13 -18.60 -38.47
CA ARG A 120 18.19 -19.39 -37.66
C ARG A 120 18.87 -20.54 -36.92
N THR A 121 19.84 -21.20 -37.57
CA THR A 121 20.62 -22.31 -36.97
C THR A 121 21.55 -21.79 -35.89
N ILE A 122 22.21 -20.65 -36.12
CA ILE A 122 23.05 -19.98 -35.11
C ILE A 122 22.19 -19.57 -33.90
N ALA A 123 21.04 -18.94 -34.14
CA ALA A 123 20.11 -18.54 -33.09
C ALA A 123 19.65 -19.73 -32.23
N GLN A 124 19.35 -20.88 -32.84
CA GLN A 124 19.02 -22.10 -32.10
C GLN A 124 20.17 -22.57 -31.21
N ARG A 125 21.42 -22.56 -31.70
CA ARG A 125 22.59 -22.93 -30.90
C ARG A 125 22.82 -21.97 -29.72
N VAL A 126 22.51 -20.69 -29.90
CA VAL A 126 22.62 -19.63 -28.88
C VAL A 126 21.41 -19.61 -27.92
N GLY A 127 20.35 -20.37 -28.20
CA GLY A 127 19.14 -20.39 -27.37
C GLY A 127 18.24 -19.18 -27.52
N THR A 128 18.23 -18.55 -28.71
CA THR A 128 17.38 -17.40 -29.06
C THR A 128 16.58 -17.66 -30.34
N THR A 129 15.79 -16.68 -30.79
CA THR A 129 15.06 -16.77 -32.07
C THR A 129 15.86 -16.16 -33.22
N GLY A 130 15.65 -16.68 -34.44
CA GLY A 130 16.30 -16.16 -35.65
C GLY A 130 16.07 -14.66 -35.85
N ASP A 131 14.86 -14.17 -35.59
CA ASP A 131 14.52 -12.75 -35.74
C ASP A 131 15.20 -11.88 -34.68
N THR A 132 15.29 -12.35 -33.44
CA THR A 132 15.98 -11.64 -32.36
C THR A 132 17.47 -11.49 -32.68
N LEU A 133 18.13 -12.59 -33.04
CA LEU A 133 19.56 -12.55 -33.36
C LEU A 133 19.85 -11.73 -34.62
N LYS A 134 18.98 -11.82 -35.63
CA LYS A 134 19.09 -11.05 -36.87
C LYS A 134 19.10 -9.54 -36.61
N ARG A 135 18.23 -9.04 -35.71
CA ARG A 135 18.20 -7.60 -35.37
C ARG A 135 19.51 -7.12 -34.76
N TYR A 136 20.11 -7.89 -33.87
CA TYR A 136 21.41 -7.53 -33.27
C TYR A 136 22.54 -7.62 -34.30
N TYR A 137 22.49 -8.61 -35.19
CA TYR A 137 23.45 -8.73 -36.29
C TYR A 137 23.35 -7.57 -37.29
N GLU A 138 22.15 -7.14 -37.66
CA GLU A 138 21.93 -5.98 -38.54
C GLU A 138 22.48 -4.66 -37.93
N GLN A 139 22.55 -4.57 -36.60
CA GLN A 139 23.09 -3.40 -35.89
C GLN A 139 24.62 -3.43 -35.77
N THR A 140 25.21 -4.62 -35.62
CA THR A 140 26.63 -4.81 -35.28
C THR A 140 27.48 -5.18 -36.48
N GLY A 141 26.91 -5.83 -37.49
CA GLY A 141 27.63 -6.42 -38.61
C GLY A 141 28.49 -7.64 -38.23
N ASP A 142 28.52 -8.03 -36.95
CA ASP A 142 29.35 -9.10 -36.40
C ASP A 142 28.49 -10.05 -35.56
N ILE A 143 28.55 -11.34 -35.87
CA ILE A 143 27.70 -12.34 -35.21
C ILE A 143 28.09 -12.59 -33.75
N TYR A 144 29.36 -12.50 -33.40
CA TYR A 144 29.81 -12.69 -32.02
C TYR A 144 29.45 -11.48 -31.15
N GLU A 145 29.60 -10.26 -31.69
CA GLU A 145 29.17 -9.05 -30.96
C GLU A 145 27.64 -8.99 -30.83
N ALA A 146 26.89 -9.45 -31.84
CA ALA A 146 25.43 -9.60 -31.74
C ALA A 146 25.01 -10.59 -30.64
N ILE A 147 25.69 -11.74 -30.51
CA ILE A 147 25.44 -12.73 -29.46
C ILE A 147 25.78 -12.14 -28.08
N LYS A 148 26.90 -11.44 -27.97
CA LYS A 148 27.31 -10.78 -26.73
C LYS A 148 26.30 -9.73 -26.26
N GLN A 149 25.82 -8.87 -27.16
CA GLN A 149 24.78 -7.89 -26.83
C GLN A 149 23.45 -8.54 -26.42
N TYR A 150 23.08 -9.67 -27.04
CA TYR A 150 21.91 -10.44 -26.64
C TYR A 150 22.02 -10.93 -25.20
N TYR A 151 23.15 -11.54 -24.82
CA TYR A 151 23.35 -12.01 -23.44
C TYR A 151 23.45 -10.86 -22.44
N GLN A 152 24.14 -9.77 -22.76
CA GLN A 152 24.19 -8.58 -21.90
C GLN A 152 22.78 -8.04 -21.60
N LYS A 153 21.93 -7.89 -22.62
CA LYS A 153 20.55 -7.44 -22.42
C LYS A 153 19.68 -8.47 -21.71
N LYS A 154 19.95 -9.76 -21.88
CA LYS A 154 19.27 -10.84 -21.16
C LYS A 154 19.61 -10.80 -19.67
N ASP A 155 20.88 -10.64 -19.34
CA ASP A 155 21.37 -10.53 -17.96
C ASP A 155 20.86 -9.24 -17.30
N GLU A 156 20.86 -8.11 -18.01
CA GLU A 156 20.22 -6.87 -17.54
C GLU A 156 18.72 -7.08 -17.27
N TYR A 157 18.02 -7.79 -18.15
CA TYR A 157 16.60 -8.11 -18.01
C TYR A 157 16.32 -9.05 -16.82
N GLU A 158 17.17 -10.05 -16.59
CA GLU A 158 17.05 -10.97 -15.46
C GLU A 158 17.44 -10.31 -14.13
N SER A 159 18.48 -9.47 -14.11
CA SER A 159 18.87 -8.65 -12.95
C SER A 159 17.84 -7.59 -12.55
N GLY A 160 16.94 -7.23 -13.47
CA GLY A 160 15.84 -6.30 -13.23
C GLY A 160 14.65 -6.91 -12.49
N ARG A 161 14.69 -8.23 -12.21
CA ARG A 161 13.67 -8.94 -11.44
C ARG A 161 14.05 -8.98 -9.97
N ILE A 162 13.04 -8.85 -9.12
CA ILE A 162 13.16 -8.83 -7.66
C ILE A 162 12.32 -9.97 -7.13
N GLU A 163 12.82 -10.67 -6.13
CA GLU A 163 12.03 -11.67 -5.42
C GLU A 163 10.89 -10.99 -4.65
N TYR A 164 9.66 -11.42 -4.91
CA TYR A 164 8.47 -10.92 -4.26
C TYR A 164 7.48 -12.06 -4.06
N LYS A 165 7.11 -12.35 -2.80
CA LYS A 165 6.23 -13.47 -2.44
C LYS A 165 6.68 -14.82 -3.01
N GLY A 166 8.00 -15.07 -3.00
CA GLY A 166 8.60 -16.32 -3.49
C GLY A 166 8.78 -16.42 -5.02
N GLU A 167 8.50 -15.36 -5.77
CA GLU A 167 8.66 -15.34 -7.23
C GLU A 167 9.52 -14.17 -7.71
N LEU A 168 10.38 -14.40 -8.72
CA LEU A 168 11.14 -13.34 -9.38
C LEU A 168 10.26 -12.54 -10.34
N LYS A 169 9.87 -11.32 -9.94
CA LYS A 169 8.98 -10.43 -10.69
C LYS A 169 9.64 -9.09 -11.00
N PHE A 170 9.22 -8.46 -12.10
CA PHE A 170 9.57 -7.07 -12.37
C PHE A 170 8.75 -6.13 -11.49
N LEU A 171 9.29 -4.96 -11.13
CA LEU A 171 8.55 -3.91 -10.42
C LEU A 171 7.21 -3.56 -11.09
N ARG A 172 7.16 -3.51 -12.43
CA ARG A 172 5.91 -3.25 -13.17
C ARG A 172 4.85 -4.34 -12.94
N THR A 173 5.29 -5.59 -12.80
CA THR A 173 4.40 -6.73 -12.55
C THR A 173 3.90 -6.67 -11.13
N ILE A 174 4.79 -6.44 -10.15
CA ILE A 174 4.42 -6.26 -8.74
C ILE A 174 3.44 -5.10 -8.58
N ALA A 175 3.71 -3.96 -9.22
CA ALA A 175 2.84 -2.79 -9.19
C ALA A 175 1.43 -3.12 -9.71
N LYS A 176 1.34 -3.90 -10.80
CA LYS A 176 0.06 -4.35 -11.36
C LYS A 176 -0.66 -5.30 -10.42
N ASP A 177 0.04 -6.31 -9.88
CA ASP A 177 -0.51 -7.31 -8.97
C ASP A 177 -1.06 -6.67 -7.68
N GLU A 178 -0.35 -5.68 -7.15
CA GLU A 178 -0.71 -4.97 -5.91
C GLU A 178 -1.64 -3.75 -6.16
N GLY A 179 -1.96 -3.46 -7.42
CA GLY A 179 -2.82 -2.34 -7.81
C GLY A 179 -2.23 -0.96 -7.48
N VAL A 180 -0.92 -0.79 -7.51
CA VAL A 180 -0.25 0.51 -7.25
C VAL A 180 0.38 1.07 -8.52
N ALA A 181 0.62 2.38 -8.55
CA ALA A 181 1.31 2.99 -9.67
C ALA A 181 2.80 2.57 -9.70
N GLU A 182 3.30 2.10 -10.84
CA GLU A 182 4.71 1.67 -10.98
C GLU A 182 5.70 2.78 -10.62
N THR A 183 5.39 4.03 -11.00
CA THR A 183 6.23 5.19 -10.69
C THR A 183 6.35 5.43 -9.18
N THR A 184 5.24 5.29 -8.44
CA THR A 184 5.19 5.40 -6.99
C THR A 184 5.95 4.25 -6.33
N LEU A 185 5.72 3.00 -6.77
CA LEU A 185 6.40 1.84 -6.23
C LEU A 185 7.92 1.92 -6.46
N ARG A 186 8.35 2.32 -7.66
CA ARG A 186 9.77 2.51 -8.01
C ARG A 186 10.43 3.56 -7.11
N ARG A 187 9.73 4.66 -6.83
CA ARG A 187 10.22 5.73 -5.93
C ARG A 187 10.47 5.19 -4.53
N TYR A 188 9.51 4.47 -3.94
CA TYR A 188 9.67 3.91 -2.60
C TYR A 188 10.68 2.77 -2.55
N TYR A 189 10.74 1.92 -3.57
CA TYR A 189 11.74 0.85 -3.62
C TYR A 189 13.15 1.40 -3.69
N LYS A 190 13.38 2.46 -4.48
CA LYS A 190 14.66 3.19 -4.51
C LYS A 190 15.01 3.80 -3.14
N LYS A 191 14.00 4.23 -2.38
CA LYS A 191 14.16 4.89 -1.08
C LYS A 191 14.50 3.89 0.03
N TYR A 192 13.81 2.76 0.10
CA TYR A 192 13.91 1.83 1.23
C TYR A 192 14.73 0.57 0.94
N GLY A 193 14.92 0.19 -0.33
CA GLY A 193 15.57 -1.07 -0.72
C GLY A 193 14.77 -2.34 -0.39
N ASN A 194 13.72 -2.25 0.41
CA ASN A 194 12.78 -3.33 0.71
C ASN A 194 11.52 -3.19 -0.16
N ILE A 195 11.17 -4.25 -0.90
CA ILE A 195 10.02 -4.28 -1.81
C ILE A 195 8.67 -4.32 -1.07
N ASP A 196 8.55 -5.07 0.01
CA ASP A 196 7.34 -5.15 0.84
C ASP A 196 7.03 -3.80 1.49
N LYS A 197 8.04 -3.14 2.07
CA LYS A 197 7.94 -1.77 2.60
C LYS A 197 7.55 -0.77 1.51
N ALA A 198 8.11 -0.91 0.32
CA ALA A 198 7.76 -0.07 -0.82
C ALA A 198 6.32 -0.26 -1.30
N VAL A 199 5.83 -1.51 -1.37
CA VAL A 199 4.45 -1.84 -1.71
C VAL A 199 3.49 -1.28 -0.66
N TYR A 200 3.80 -1.47 0.63
CA TYR A 200 3.01 -0.96 1.74
C TYR A 200 2.83 0.57 1.66
N MET A 201 3.93 1.30 1.53
CA MET A 201 3.89 2.76 1.39
C MET A 201 3.19 3.22 0.11
N ALA A 202 3.34 2.48 -1.01
CA ALA A 202 2.64 2.78 -2.25
C ALA A 202 1.11 2.61 -2.12
N LYS A 203 0.65 1.62 -1.33
CA LYS A 203 -0.77 1.40 -1.04
C LYS A 203 -1.35 2.51 -0.16
N ILE A 204 -0.63 2.90 0.89
CA ILE A 204 -1.05 4.02 1.76
C ILE A 204 -1.16 5.32 0.96
N GLN A 205 -0.16 5.63 0.14
CA GLN A 205 -0.21 6.82 -0.72
C GLN A 205 -1.40 6.78 -1.67
N ARG A 206 -1.75 5.60 -2.20
CA ARG A 206 -2.94 5.41 -3.04
C ARG A 206 -4.22 5.67 -2.24
N SER A 207 -4.35 5.14 -1.03
CA SER A 207 -5.51 5.36 -0.15
C SER A 207 -5.69 6.85 0.17
N ARG A 208 -4.61 7.52 0.59
CA ARG A 208 -4.61 8.96 0.92
C ARG A 208 -4.98 9.84 -0.27
N ASN A 209 -4.58 9.45 -1.48
CA ASN A 209 -4.92 10.16 -2.71
C ASN A 209 -6.31 9.83 -3.24
N GLN A 210 -7.00 8.84 -2.67
CA GLN A 210 -8.34 8.47 -3.07
C GLN A 210 -9.32 9.53 -2.53
N LYS A 211 -9.83 10.34 -3.46
CA LYS A 211 -10.83 11.35 -3.18
C LYS A 211 -12.19 10.89 -3.65
N VAL A 212 -13.21 11.28 -2.90
CA VAL A 212 -14.60 10.97 -3.21
C VAL A 212 -15.42 12.26 -3.15
N THR A 213 -16.21 12.53 -4.19
CA THR A 213 -17.03 13.75 -4.24
C THR A 213 -18.37 13.53 -3.53
N ILE A 214 -18.67 14.35 -2.52
CA ILE A 214 -20.00 14.42 -1.89
C ILE A 214 -20.48 15.87 -1.97
N ARG A 215 -21.68 16.09 -2.51
CA ARG A 215 -22.31 17.43 -2.59
C ARG A 215 -21.38 18.52 -3.15
N ASN A 216 -20.58 18.17 -4.17
CA ASN A 216 -19.57 19.02 -4.83
C ASN A 216 -18.30 19.32 -4.01
N THR A 217 -18.08 18.66 -2.86
CA THR A 217 -16.85 18.71 -2.07
C THR A 217 -16.05 17.42 -2.31
N GLU A 218 -14.76 17.53 -2.65
CA GLU A 218 -13.85 16.38 -2.65
C GLU A 218 -13.42 16.06 -1.21
N LEU A 219 -13.71 14.84 -0.76
CA LEU A 219 -13.34 14.35 0.57
C LEU A 219 -12.31 13.23 0.47
N SER A 220 -11.41 13.14 1.44
CA SER A 220 -10.53 11.98 1.55
C SER A 220 -11.30 10.76 2.04
N LEU A 221 -10.77 9.56 1.79
CA LEU A 221 -11.36 8.32 2.29
C LEU A 221 -11.42 8.27 3.83
N SER A 222 -10.42 8.86 4.50
CA SER A 222 -10.36 8.97 5.96
C SER A 222 -11.50 9.83 6.51
N ASP A 223 -11.72 11.02 5.92
CA ASP A 223 -12.83 11.91 6.29
C ASP A 223 -14.18 11.21 6.13
N LEU A 224 -14.33 10.46 5.04
CA LEU A 224 -15.55 9.71 4.75
C LEU A 224 -15.77 8.55 5.74
N SER A 225 -14.69 7.88 6.15
CA SER A 225 -14.72 6.84 7.20
C SER A 225 -15.23 7.41 8.53
N ILE A 226 -14.79 8.61 8.91
CA ILE A 226 -15.25 9.31 10.11
C ILE A 226 -16.75 9.66 10.01
N VAL A 227 -17.18 10.22 8.87
CA VAL A 227 -18.58 10.60 8.62
C VAL A 227 -19.52 9.40 8.71
N LEU A 228 -19.12 8.26 8.15
CA LEU A 228 -19.95 7.07 8.07
C LEU A 228 -19.84 6.18 9.31
N GLY A 229 -18.83 6.40 10.16
CA GLY A 229 -18.55 5.54 11.31
C GLY A 229 -18.12 4.13 10.91
N ILE A 230 -17.54 3.97 9.70
CA ILE A 230 -17.09 2.70 9.11
C ILE A 230 -15.56 2.70 9.11
N LYS A 231 -14.91 1.54 9.35
CA LYS A 231 -13.44 1.45 9.25
C LYS A 231 -12.98 1.79 7.83
N GLU A 232 -11.88 2.53 7.68
CA GLU A 232 -11.36 2.95 6.36
C GLU A 232 -11.13 1.76 5.41
N SER A 233 -10.60 0.64 5.93
CA SER A 233 -10.40 -0.59 5.17
C SER A 233 -11.71 -1.22 4.69
N GLU A 234 -12.75 -1.20 5.52
CA GLU A 234 -14.08 -1.71 5.19
C GLU A 234 -14.79 -0.81 4.17
N LEU A 235 -14.70 0.51 4.36
CA LEU A 235 -15.19 1.51 3.43
C LEU A 235 -14.51 1.38 2.06
N LEU A 236 -13.19 1.17 2.04
CA LEU A 236 -12.41 0.95 0.82
C LEU A 236 -12.92 -0.29 0.06
N ASN A 237 -13.18 -1.39 0.77
CA ASN A 237 -13.71 -2.62 0.17
C ASN A 237 -15.11 -2.39 -0.41
N MET A 238 -15.99 -1.68 0.30
CA MET A 238 -17.33 -1.33 -0.20
C MET A 238 -17.25 -0.49 -1.47
N LEU A 239 -16.38 0.52 -1.52
CA LEU A 239 -16.18 1.34 -2.72
C LEU A 239 -15.58 0.54 -3.88
N ASN A 240 -14.59 -0.32 -3.61
CA ASN A 240 -13.98 -1.19 -4.63
C ASN A 240 -14.97 -2.23 -5.18
N SER A 241 -15.98 -2.61 -4.40
CA SER A 241 -17.09 -3.47 -4.86
C SER A 241 -18.11 -2.73 -5.74
N GLY A 242 -17.94 -1.42 -5.95
CA GLY A 242 -18.80 -0.57 -6.78
C GLY A 242 -20.01 0.01 -6.03
N MET A 243 -20.04 -0.08 -4.69
CA MET A 243 -21.13 0.47 -3.89
C MET A 243 -21.10 2.00 -3.90
N LYS A 244 -22.27 2.64 -4.05
CA LYS A 244 -22.39 4.10 -3.98
C LYS A 244 -22.47 4.58 -2.53
N ILE A 245 -21.94 5.77 -2.26
CA ILE A 245 -21.91 6.38 -0.92
C ILE A 245 -23.30 6.50 -0.31
N ASP A 246 -24.31 6.89 -1.10
CA ASP A 246 -25.69 7.04 -0.62
C ASP A 246 -26.30 5.71 -0.17
N ASP A 247 -25.82 4.60 -0.74
CA ASP A 247 -26.24 3.26 -0.35
C ASP A 247 -25.47 2.79 0.89
N ILE A 248 -24.17 3.12 0.99
CA ILE A 248 -23.36 2.89 2.19
C ILE A 248 -23.96 3.62 3.40
N LYS A 249 -24.41 4.88 3.23
CA LYS A 249 -25.06 5.68 4.30
C LYS A 249 -26.34 5.03 4.87
N LYS A 250 -27.02 4.19 4.09
CA LYS A 250 -28.26 3.53 4.51
C LYS A 250 -28.02 2.23 5.26
N LEU A 251 -26.79 1.71 5.26
CA LEU A 251 -26.43 0.52 6.00
C LEU A 251 -26.38 0.87 7.50
N LYS A 252 -27.19 0.18 8.30
CA LYS A 252 -27.06 0.22 9.76
C LYS A 252 -25.92 -0.71 10.15
N THR A 253 -24.81 -0.16 10.62
CA THR A 253 -23.70 -0.95 11.18
C THR A 253 -24.04 -1.42 12.59
N GLU A 254 -23.78 -2.71 12.88
CA GLU A 254 -24.12 -3.33 14.18
C GLU A 254 -23.28 -2.82 15.35
N LYS A 255 -22.10 -2.21 15.08
CA LYS A 255 -21.26 -1.50 16.06
C LYS A 255 -20.57 -0.32 15.38
N PRO A 256 -21.17 0.88 15.34
CA PRO A 256 -20.49 2.06 14.81
C PRO A 256 -19.20 2.30 15.60
N ARG A 257 -18.12 2.69 14.90
CA ARG A 257 -16.87 3.11 15.55
C ARG A 257 -17.21 4.28 16.49
N LYS A 258 -17.11 4.07 17.81
CA LYS A 258 -17.32 5.14 18.80
C LYS A 258 -16.12 6.08 18.68
N SER A 259 -16.25 7.15 17.90
CA SER A 259 -15.27 8.23 17.98
C SER A 259 -15.49 8.95 19.32
N PRO A 260 -14.43 9.29 20.08
CA PRO A 260 -14.57 10.11 21.29
C PRO A 260 -15.32 11.42 21.01
N MET A 261 -15.29 11.89 19.76
CA MET A 261 -15.98 13.10 19.27
C MET A 261 -17.48 12.90 18.96
N SER A 262 -18.01 11.68 18.85
CA SER A 262 -19.43 11.44 18.57
C SER A 262 -20.35 11.71 19.76
N ASN A 263 -19.77 11.91 20.96
CA ASN A 263 -20.54 12.02 22.21
C ASN A 263 -21.09 13.42 22.52
N LYS A 264 -20.84 14.45 21.70
CA LYS A 264 -21.40 15.79 21.90
C LYS A 264 -22.41 16.12 20.80
N LYS A 265 -23.68 15.84 21.06
CA LYS A 265 -24.83 16.05 20.16
C LYS A 265 -25.10 17.53 19.85
N LEU A 266 -24.27 18.15 19.02
CA LEU A 266 -24.63 19.35 18.29
C LEU A 266 -25.27 18.90 16.98
N VAL A 267 -26.58 19.10 16.85
CA VAL A 267 -27.37 18.64 15.71
C VAL A 267 -28.01 19.84 15.05
N LEU A 268 -27.78 20.02 13.76
CA LEU A 268 -28.40 21.06 12.96
C LEU A 268 -29.92 20.85 12.86
N PRO A 269 -30.69 21.88 12.50
CA PRO A 269 -32.16 21.78 12.37
C PRO A 269 -32.65 20.69 11.41
N ASN A 270 -31.80 20.25 10.47
CA ASN A 270 -32.08 19.17 9.52
C ASN A 270 -31.81 17.76 10.09
N GLY A 271 -31.43 17.63 11.37
CA GLY A 271 -31.12 16.36 12.01
C GLY A 271 -29.68 15.86 11.79
N GLN A 272 -28.85 16.59 11.03
CA GLN A 272 -27.45 16.24 10.75
C GLN A 272 -26.54 16.65 11.91
N SER A 273 -25.52 15.84 12.24
CA SER A 273 -24.55 16.26 13.27
C SER A 273 -23.65 17.40 12.76
N LEU A 274 -23.19 18.28 13.67
CA LEU A 274 -22.30 19.37 13.31
C LEU A 274 -21.00 18.86 12.69
N LEU A 275 -20.45 17.76 13.20
CA LEU A 275 -19.25 17.11 12.65
C LEU A 275 -19.48 16.64 11.22
N GLU A 276 -20.57 15.93 10.97
CA GLU A 276 -20.96 15.44 9.65
C GLU A 276 -21.14 16.59 8.66
N TYR A 277 -21.83 17.66 9.07
CA TYR A 277 -21.99 18.85 8.25
C TYR A 277 -20.67 19.55 7.96
N CYS A 278 -19.79 19.67 8.95
CA CYS A 278 -18.49 20.30 8.78
C CYS A 278 -17.65 19.52 7.78
N ILE A 279 -17.56 18.19 7.89
CA ILE A 279 -16.80 17.37 6.96
C ILE A 279 -17.40 17.46 5.55
N GLU A 280 -18.71 17.28 5.36
CA GLU A 280 -19.34 17.32 4.03
C GLU A 280 -19.19 18.66 3.30
N ASN A 281 -19.02 19.75 4.04
CA ASN A 281 -18.89 21.10 3.49
C ASN A 281 -17.44 21.64 3.54
N GLY A 282 -16.46 20.79 3.88
CA GLY A 282 -15.05 21.20 3.95
C GLY A 282 -14.77 22.27 5.02
N LEU A 283 -15.52 22.25 6.12
CA LEU A 283 -15.41 23.19 7.24
C LEU A 283 -14.62 22.55 8.39
N ASN A 284 -13.83 23.36 9.09
CA ASN A 284 -13.10 22.92 10.27
C ASN A 284 -14.05 22.82 11.48
N PHE A 285 -14.38 21.58 11.85
CA PHE A 285 -15.27 21.29 12.97
C PHE A 285 -14.78 21.93 14.27
N SER A 286 -13.49 21.83 14.59
CA SER A 286 -12.92 22.36 15.83
C SER A 286 -13.07 23.88 15.93
N CYS A 287 -12.92 24.63 14.83
CA CYS A 287 -13.09 26.08 14.79
C CYS A 287 -14.54 26.50 15.00
N ILE A 288 -15.47 25.80 14.35
CA ILE A 288 -16.91 26.07 14.48
C ILE A 288 -17.38 25.68 15.88
N TYR A 289 -16.99 24.51 16.36
CA TYR A 289 -17.24 24.04 17.72
C TYR A 289 -16.73 25.04 18.77
N TYR A 290 -15.50 25.54 18.60
CA TYR A 290 -14.92 26.57 19.47
C TYR A 290 -15.72 27.86 19.48
N SER A 291 -16.15 28.32 18.31
CA SER A 291 -16.94 29.55 18.17
C SER A 291 -18.26 29.46 18.93
N ILE A 292 -18.87 28.27 18.95
CA ILE A 292 -20.10 27.98 19.69
C ILE A 292 -19.81 27.98 21.21
N HIS A 293 -18.80 27.22 21.65
CA HIS A 293 -18.59 26.96 23.08
C HIS A 293 -17.91 28.12 23.81
N THR A 294 -17.11 28.92 23.12
CA THR A 294 -16.28 29.97 23.76
C THR A 294 -16.92 31.33 23.62
N TYR A 295 -17.48 31.63 22.45
CA TYR A 295 -18.11 32.92 22.18
C TYR A 295 -19.63 32.88 22.27
N GLY A 296 -20.21 31.75 22.71
CA GLY A 296 -21.66 31.58 22.87
C GLY A 296 -22.45 31.70 21.57
N LYS A 297 -21.81 31.56 20.41
CA LYS A 297 -22.48 31.69 19.11
C LYS A 297 -23.42 30.52 18.88
N THR A 298 -24.52 30.77 18.16
CA THR A 298 -25.33 29.69 17.60
C THR A 298 -24.54 28.91 16.54
N MET A 299 -24.98 27.69 16.22
CA MET A 299 -24.33 26.89 15.16
C MET A 299 -24.30 27.63 13.83
N GLU A 300 -25.42 28.28 13.48
CA GLU A 300 -25.58 29.06 12.25
C GLU A 300 -24.63 30.26 12.23
N GLU A 301 -24.51 30.98 13.34
CA GLU A 301 -23.57 32.11 13.48
C GLU A 301 -22.12 31.67 13.40
N ALA A 302 -21.77 30.53 14.01
CA ALA A 302 -20.43 29.98 13.97
C ALA A 302 -20.05 29.52 12.55
N ILE A 303 -20.96 28.83 11.85
CA ILE A 303 -20.78 28.42 10.45
C ILE A 303 -20.67 29.64 9.53
N LYS A 304 -21.55 30.63 9.71
CA LYS A 304 -21.54 31.87 8.92
C LYS A 304 -20.23 32.64 9.13
N HIS A 305 -19.82 32.81 10.38
CA HIS A 305 -18.56 33.46 10.73
C HIS A 305 -17.35 32.73 10.13
N TYR A 306 -17.35 31.39 10.17
CA TYR A 306 -16.32 30.59 9.52
C TYR A 306 -16.32 30.75 7.99
N ARG A 307 -17.48 30.85 7.34
CA ARG A 307 -17.55 31.09 5.89
C ARG A 307 -17.07 32.49 5.49
N GLU A 308 -17.33 33.49 6.34
CA GLU A 308 -16.94 34.88 6.08
C GLU A 308 -15.46 35.15 6.38
N LYS A 309 -14.90 34.54 7.43
CA LYS A 309 -13.53 34.80 7.91
C LYS A 309 -12.58 33.61 7.74
N GLY A 310 -13.05 32.49 7.23
CA GLY A 310 -12.27 31.26 7.09
C GLY A 310 -11.78 30.71 8.43
N GLN A 311 -10.62 30.05 8.39
CA GLN A 311 -9.88 29.58 9.56
C GLN A 311 -9.00 30.69 10.16
N GLU A 312 -9.51 31.90 10.35
CA GLU A 312 -8.83 32.91 11.16
C GLU A 312 -8.80 32.44 12.62
N ILE A 313 -7.88 31.54 12.91
CA ILE A 313 -7.44 31.16 14.25
C ILE A 313 -6.38 32.21 14.62
N PRO A 314 -6.62 33.09 15.61
CA PRO A 314 -5.59 33.98 16.12
C PRO A 314 -4.31 33.19 16.39
N SER A 315 -3.12 33.73 16.10
CA SER A 315 -1.85 33.11 16.53
C SER A 315 -1.83 32.90 18.05
N SER A 316 -2.59 33.69 18.78
CA SER A 316 -2.85 33.60 20.20
C SER A 316 -3.94 32.60 20.61
N TRP A 317 -4.67 31.95 19.70
CA TRP A 317 -5.85 31.14 20.03
C TRP A 317 -5.60 30.03 21.04
N ILE A 318 -4.51 29.27 20.88
CA ILE A 318 -4.09 28.23 21.83
C ILE A 318 -3.95 28.85 23.24
N TYR A 319 -3.45 30.08 23.32
CA TYR A 319 -3.26 30.83 24.57
C TYR A 319 -4.52 31.57 25.04
N GLU A 320 -5.45 31.88 24.15
CA GLU A 320 -6.75 32.46 24.50
C GLU A 320 -7.69 31.39 25.07
N LYS A 321 -7.66 30.18 24.51
CA LYS A 321 -8.47 29.03 24.94
C LYS A 321 -7.90 28.33 26.17
N TYR A 322 -6.59 28.06 26.18
CA TYR A 322 -5.92 27.28 27.22
C TYR A 322 -4.91 28.10 28.03
N GLY A 323 -4.94 29.43 27.92
CA GLY A 323 -4.21 30.33 28.79
C GLY A 323 -2.68 30.27 28.71
N ILE A 324 -2.04 30.89 29.72
CA ILE A 324 -0.59 30.96 29.91
C ILE A 324 -0.02 29.60 30.35
N LEU A 325 -0.85 28.74 30.93
CA LEU A 325 -0.49 27.39 31.38
C LEU A 325 -0.10 26.47 30.22
N LEU A 326 -0.87 26.47 29.13
CA LEU A 326 -0.46 25.74 27.92
C LEU A 326 0.84 26.30 27.34
N LYS A 327 1.08 27.62 27.44
CA LYS A 327 2.38 28.21 27.06
C LYS A 327 3.53 27.66 27.89
N HIS A 328 3.35 27.50 29.19
CA HIS A 328 4.38 26.89 30.05
C HIS A 328 4.58 25.43 29.74
N LEU A 329 3.52 24.65 29.55
CA LEU A 329 3.62 23.24 29.18
C LEU A 329 4.39 23.08 27.87
N LEU A 330 4.06 23.86 26.83
CA LEU A 330 4.77 23.80 25.55
C LEU A 330 6.23 24.28 25.69
N LEU A 331 6.49 25.38 26.42
CA LEU A 331 7.86 25.88 26.63
C LEU A 331 8.73 24.90 27.42
N ASN A 332 8.22 24.33 28.50
CA ASN A 332 8.95 23.39 29.35
C ASN A 332 9.32 22.10 28.61
N ASN A 333 8.53 21.71 27.59
CA ASN A 333 8.82 20.56 26.74
C ASN A 333 9.49 20.95 25.40
N ASN A 334 9.99 22.19 25.27
CA ASN A 334 10.62 22.71 24.04
C ASN A 334 9.76 22.58 22.77
N ILE A 335 8.45 22.77 22.91
CA ILE A 335 7.48 22.68 21.82
C ILE A 335 7.20 24.07 21.26
N ASN A 336 7.34 24.19 19.94
CA ASN A 336 7.00 25.42 19.23
C ASN A 336 5.49 25.49 19.00
N SER A 337 4.81 26.26 19.85
CA SER A 337 3.36 26.48 19.77
C SER A 337 2.88 26.95 18.39
N GLN A 338 3.67 27.79 17.70
CA GLN A 338 3.28 28.35 16.41
C GLN A 338 3.26 27.27 15.33
N ARG A 339 4.16 26.27 15.43
CA ARG A 339 4.13 25.10 14.56
C ARG A 339 2.93 24.20 14.85
N VAL A 340 2.63 23.93 16.12
CA VAL A 340 1.45 23.16 16.51
C VAL A 340 0.17 23.82 15.98
N VAL A 341 0.01 25.13 16.19
CA VAL A 341 -1.12 25.91 15.65
C VAL A 341 -1.15 25.86 14.11
N SER A 342 0.00 25.89 13.45
CA SER A 342 0.08 25.74 11.99
C SER A 342 -0.41 24.38 11.54
N TYR A 343 -0.06 23.28 12.23
CA TYR A 343 -0.54 21.94 11.89
C TYR A 343 -2.05 21.82 12.08
N MET A 344 -2.58 22.28 13.22
CA MET A 344 -4.04 22.33 13.45
C MET A 344 -4.79 23.05 12.33
N ARG A 345 -4.26 24.17 11.83
CA ARG A 345 -4.86 24.91 10.70
C ARG A 345 -4.75 24.14 9.38
N LYS A 346 -3.53 23.81 8.98
CA LYS A 346 -3.25 23.27 7.64
C LYS A 346 -3.81 21.87 7.44
N GLU A 347 -3.76 21.06 8.49
CA GLU A 347 -4.10 19.64 8.45
C GLU A 347 -5.49 19.38 9.04
N ASN A 348 -6.16 20.39 9.59
CA ASN A 348 -7.51 20.32 10.14
C ASN A 348 -7.66 19.29 11.28
N ILE A 349 -6.64 19.22 12.15
CA ILE A 349 -6.52 18.23 13.22
C ILE A 349 -6.66 18.84 14.62
N SER A 350 -6.89 18.01 15.64
CA SER A 350 -7.02 18.45 17.04
C SER A 350 -5.67 18.88 17.64
N LEU A 351 -5.69 19.43 18.87
CA LEU A 351 -4.45 19.79 19.57
C LEU A 351 -3.60 18.55 19.88
N ASN A 352 -4.23 17.44 20.27
CA ASN A 352 -3.52 16.19 20.58
C ASN A 352 -2.87 15.62 19.33
N ASP A 353 -3.61 15.56 18.22
CA ASP A 353 -3.09 15.10 16.93
C ASP A 353 -1.97 16.03 16.42
N ALA A 354 -2.13 17.34 16.59
CA ALA A 354 -1.10 18.31 16.18
C ALA A 354 0.18 18.21 17.02
N LEU A 355 0.08 17.79 18.28
CA LEU A 355 1.24 17.51 19.13
C LEU A 355 1.90 16.19 18.75
N GLU A 356 1.12 15.15 18.46
CA GLU A 356 1.60 13.89 17.88
C GLU A 356 2.38 14.15 16.59
N GLU A 357 1.78 14.87 15.65
CA GLU A 357 2.42 15.31 14.42
C GLU A 357 3.72 16.09 14.66
N TYR A 358 3.69 17.01 15.62
CA TYR A 358 4.87 17.81 15.97
C TYR A 358 6.01 16.94 16.50
N VAL A 359 5.72 16.05 17.44
CA VAL A 359 6.70 15.17 18.05
C VAL A 359 7.26 14.18 17.04
N LEU A 360 6.40 13.51 16.25
CA LEU A 360 6.83 12.58 15.21
C LEU A 360 7.73 13.27 14.19
N ARG A 361 7.37 14.46 13.69
CA ARG A 361 8.20 15.22 12.74
C ARG A 361 9.53 15.66 13.34
N LYS A 362 9.52 16.10 14.60
CA LYS A 362 10.72 16.52 15.33
C LYS A 362 11.67 15.34 15.52
N ASN A 363 11.19 14.25 16.11
CA ASN A 363 11.99 13.07 16.42
C ASN A 363 12.46 12.36 15.15
N SER A 364 11.63 12.24 14.12
CA SER A 364 12.04 11.68 12.82
C SER A 364 13.19 12.48 12.21
N LYS A 365 13.13 13.81 12.30
CA LYS A 365 14.20 14.70 11.81
C LYS A 365 15.47 14.57 12.64
N GLU A 366 15.37 14.51 13.96
CA GLU A 366 16.51 14.33 14.86
C GLU A 366 17.21 12.98 14.62
N ALA A 367 16.42 11.92 14.43
CA ALA A 367 16.91 10.59 14.14
C ALA A 367 17.30 10.40 12.66
N ASN A 368 17.14 11.39 11.78
CA ASN A 368 17.41 11.29 10.34
C ASN A 368 16.70 10.09 9.67
N VAL A 369 15.46 9.83 10.07
CA VAL A 369 14.59 8.79 9.50
C VAL A 369 13.43 9.41 8.73
N ASP A 370 12.77 8.59 7.92
CA ASP A 370 11.67 9.06 7.08
C ASP A 370 10.39 9.26 7.88
N TYR A 371 9.95 10.52 8.00
CA TYR A 371 8.73 10.86 8.74
C TYR A 371 7.48 10.13 8.20
N ASP A 372 7.29 10.03 6.88
CA ASP A 372 6.11 9.36 6.32
C ASP A 372 6.04 7.89 6.76
N TRP A 373 7.20 7.23 6.85
CA TRP A 373 7.29 5.87 7.37
C TRP A 373 7.09 5.81 8.90
N MET A 374 7.69 6.75 9.65
CA MET A 374 7.51 6.80 11.11
C MET A 374 6.05 7.03 11.51
N HIS A 375 5.34 7.87 10.79
CA HIS A 375 3.91 8.09 11.02
C HIS A 375 3.10 6.78 10.90
N GLU A 376 3.39 5.97 9.88
CA GLU A 376 2.72 4.68 9.69
C GLU A 376 3.14 3.65 10.73
N LEU A 377 4.43 3.58 11.04
CA LEU A 377 4.97 2.68 12.07
C LEU A 377 4.36 3.00 13.45
N TYR A 378 4.23 4.28 13.79
CA TYR A 378 3.56 4.75 15.00
C TYR A 378 2.10 4.28 15.05
N SER A 379 1.36 4.47 13.96
CA SER A 379 -0.06 4.07 13.86
C SER A 379 -0.25 2.56 14.04
N VAL A 380 0.69 1.74 13.54
CA VAL A 380 0.67 0.28 13.73
C VAL A 380 0.99 -0.10 15.17
N LEU A 381 2.01 0.54 15.77
CA LEU A 381 2.47 0.23 17.13
C LEU A 381 1.49 0.62 18.22
N THR A 382 0.69 1.66 17.98
CA THR A 382 -0.32 2.16 18.90
C THR A 382 -1.67 1.46 18.75
N ASP A 383 -1.83 0.57 17.76
CA ASP A 383 -3.02 -0.27 17.65
C ASP A 383 -2.93 -1.43 18.65
N GLU A 384 -3.82 -1.44 19.65
CA GLU A 384 -3.90 -2.47 20.69
C GLU A 384 -3.99 -3.91 20.11
N ASN A 385 -4.48 -4.06 18.87
CA ASN A 385 -4.61 -5.37 18.22
C ASN A 385 -3.31 -5.89 17.59
N MET A 386 -2.27 -5.04 17.46
CA MET A 386 -1.03 -5.37 16.75
C MET A 386 0.11 -5.81 17.69
N LYS A 387 -0.14 -5.84 19.01
CA LYS A 387 0.90 -6.13 20.01
C LYS A 387 1.53 -7.51 19.83
N ASP A 388 0.74 -8.50 19.41
CA ASP A 388 1.20 -9.87 19.19
C ASP A 388 1.77 -10.11 17.77
N GLU A 389 1.57 -9.15 16.85
CA GLU A 389 2.01 -9.24 15.44
C GLU A 389 3.23 -8.35 15.13
N TYR A 390 3.70 -7.58 16.10
CA TYR A 390 4.76 -6.59 15.91
C TYR A 390 6.09 -7.20 15.44
N ASP A 391 6.50 -8.33 15.98
CA ASP A 391 7.75 -9.01 15.58
C ASP A 391 7.69 -9.48 14.12
N ALA A 392 6.54 -9.99 13.68
CA ALA A 392 6.32 -10.38 12.29
C ALA A 392 6.34 -9.14 11.37
N PHE A 393 5.75 -8.03 11.81
CA PHE A 393 5.77 -6.75 11.10
C PHE A 393 7.20 -6.21 10.97
N LYS A 394 7.96 -6.16 12.07
CA LYS A 394 9.37 -5.72 12.10
C LYS A 394 10.23 -6.50 11.11
N ASN A 395 10.09 -7.82 11.11
CA ASN A 395 10.84 -8.70 10.21
C ASN A 395 10.44 -8.51 8.73
N THR A 396 9.15 -8.34 8.44
CA THR A 396 8.65 -8.17 7.07
C THR A 396 9.13 -6.86 6.44
N PHE A 397 9.11 -5.77 7.22
CA PHE A 397 9.41 -4.42 6.72
C PHE A 397 10.85 -3.98 6.97
N TYR A 398 11.68 -4.83 7.58
CA TYR A 398 13.06 -4.50 8.00
C TYR A 398 13.09 -3.20 8.81
N VAL A 399 12.25 -3.11 9.84
CA VAL A 399 12.30 -1.97 10.77
C VAL A 399 13.64 -2.01 11.48
N THR A 400 14.40 -0.92 11.36
CA THR A 400 15.72 -0.82 11.99
C THR A 400 15.60 -0.44 13.47
N ASP A 401 16.62 -0.75 14.26
CA ASP A 401 16.64 -0.36 15.68
C ASP A 401 16.55 1.17 15.85
N GLN A 402 17.12 1.94 14.92
CA GLN A 402 17.01 3.40 14.88
C GLN A 402 15.57 3.88 14.61
N GLU A 403 14.85 3.20 13.71
CA GLU A 403 13.43 3.47 13.43
C GLU A 403 12.56 3.13 14.66
N GLU A 404 12.83 2.02 15.32
CA GLU A 404 12.13 1.59 16.53
C GLU A 404 12.38 2.53 17.72
N GLU A 405 13.63 2.88 18.00
CA GLU A 405 14.00 3.82 19.06
C GLU A 405 13.35 5.19 18.83
N CYS A 406 13.29 5.65 17.57
CA CYS A 406 12.59 6.88 17.21
C CYS A 406 11.10 6.83 17.56
N ILE A 407 10.42 5.70 17.30
CA ILE A 407 8.99 5.56 17.61
C ILE A 407 8.75 5.43 19.11
N ILE A 408 9.53 4.62 19.83
CA ILE A 408 9.38 4.47 21.29
C ILE A 408 9.56 5.84 21.97
N LYS A 409 10.63 6.57 21.62
CA LYS A 409 10.85 7.93 22.12
C LYS A 409 9.67 8.86 21.81
N SER A 410 9.13 8.77 20.59
CA SER A 410 7.99 9.59 20.18
C SER A 410 6.73 9.25 20.96
N TYR A 411 6.45 7.95 21.16
CA TYR A 411 5.32 7.46 21.94
C TYR A 411 5.37 7.97 23.37
N ASP A 412 6.51 7.79 24.06
CA ASP A 412 6.68 8.25 25.44
C ASP A 412 6.50 9.78 25.58
N GLU A 413 7.05 10.55 24.64
CA GLU A 413 6.93 12.02 24.63
C GLU A 413 5.47 12.44 24.37
N ILE A 414 4.77 11.79 23.43
CA ILE A 414 3.37 12.07 23.10
C ILE A 414 2.45 11.71 24.28
N GLU A 415 2.58 10.51 24.83
CA GLU A 415 1.76 10.05 25.95
C GLU A 415 1.92 10.99 27.16
N ASN A 416 3.15 11.36 27.50
CA ASN A 416 3.44 12.30 28.58
C ASN A 416 2.82 13.69 28.31
N LEU A 417 2.92 14.20 27.08
CA LEU A 417 2.33 15.49 26.70
C LEU A 417 0.81 15.47 26.76
N GLN A 418 0.19 14.43 26.21
CA GLN A 418 -1.26 14.25 26.22
C GLN A 418 -1.77 14.06 27.66
N ARG A 419 -1.04 13.32 28.50
CA ARG A 419 -1.36 13.16 29.92
C ARG A 419 -1.29 14.49 30.67
N LYS A 420 -0.22 15.27 30.47
CA LYS A 420 -0.10 16.61 31.08
C LYS A 420 -1.20 17.57 30.61
N LEU A 421 -1.59 17.51 29.33
CA LEU A 421 -2.73 18.28 28.82
C LEU A 421 -4.04 17.90 29.48
N LEU A 422 -4.30 16.60 29.66
CA LEU A 422 -5.48 16.12 30.37
C LEU A 422 -5.50 16.64 31.81
N LEU A 423 -4.40 16.50 32.56
CA LEU A 423 -4.30 17.01 33.92
C LEU A 423 -4.51 18.53 34.00
N TYR A 424 -4.06 19.27 32.98
CA TYR A 424 -4.33 20.70 32.84
C TYR A 424 -5.83 20.99 32.68
N GLU A 425 -6.53 20.27 31.80
CA GLU A 425 -7.97 20.45 31.60
C GLU A 425 -8.76 20.15 32.89
N ILE A 426 -8.34 19.16 33.66
CA ILE A 426 -8.88 18.85 34.99
C ILE A 426 -8.65 20.02 35.95
N ALA A 427 -7.43 20.58 35.99
CA ALA A 427 -7.09 21.70 36.86
C ALA A 427 -7.93 22.96 36.56
N GLU A 428 -8.10 23.32 35.28
CA GLU A 428 -8.94 24.45 34.88
C GLU A 428 -10.42 24.23 35.24
N ALA A 429 -10.93 23.02 35.01
CA ALA A 429 -12.29 22.64 35.37
C ALA A 429 -12.55 22.83 36.87
N PHE A 430 -11.59 22.45 37.72
CA PHE A 430 -11.69 22.67 39.15
C PHE A 430 -11.61 24.18 39.47
N LYS A 431 -10.79 24.96 38.76
CA LYS A 431 -10.53 26.38 39.05
C LYS A 431 -11.72 27.25 38.72
N ALA A 432 -12.34 26.98 37.57
CA ALA A 432 -13.57 27.64 37.14
C ALA A 432 -14.78 27.18 37.97
N ASN A 433 -14.60 26.22 38.88
CA ASN A 433 -15.63 25.66 39.75
C ASN A 433 -16.87 25.20 38.95
N VAL A 434 -16.62 24.64 37.77
CA VAL A 434 -17.66 24.22 36.81
C VAL A 434 -18.41 22.99 37.31
N PHE A 435 -17.73 22.17 38.11
CA PHE A 435 -18.23 20.91 38.63
C PHE A 435 -18.54 21.01 40.12
N GLU A 436 -19.60 20.34 40.55
CA GLU A 436 -19.87 20.08 41.95
C GLU A 436 -18.80 19.17 42.55
N GLU A 437 -18.71 19.14 43.88
CA GLU A 437 -17.62 18.43 44.57
C GLU A 437 -17.63 16.92 44.29
N THR A 438 -18.81 16.33 44.20
CA THR A 438 -19.01 14.91 43.83
C THR A 438 -18.61 14.62 42.39
N GLU A 439 -18.86 15.55 41.46
CA GLU A 439 -18.48 15.43 40.05
C GLU A 439 -16.96 15.55 39.86
N LYS A 440 -16.30 16.40 40.65
CA LYS A 440 -14.82 16.48 40.67
C LYS A 440 -14.19 15.15 41.11
N GLU A 441 -14.77 14.49 42.11
CA GLU A 441 -14.32 13.17 42.54
C GLU A 441 -14.52 12.10 41.46
N GLU A 442 -15.64 12.13 40.75
CA GLU A 442 -15.93 11.21 39.65
C GLU A 442 -14.98 11.43 38.46
N LEU A 443 -14.66 12.69 38.17
CA LEU A 443 -13.75 13.08 37.10
C LEU A 443 -12.33 12.56 37.33
N LEU A 444 -11.80 12.65 38.56
CA LEU A 444 -10.51 12.04 38.91
C LEU A 444 -10.52 10.51 38.76
N LYS A 445 -11.65 9.86 39.03
CA LYS A 445 -11.82 8.40 38.89
C LYS A 445 -11.87 7.97 37.43
N ILE A 446 -12.63 8.67 36.59
CA ILE A 446 -12.80 8.37 35.16
C ILE A 446 -11.46 8.47 34.42
N TYR A 447 -10.68 9.50 34.73
CA TYR A 447 -9.39 9.74 34.09
C TYR A 447 -8.21 9.06 34.78
N GLU A 448 -8.48 8.22 35.77
CA GLU A 448 -7.49 7.43 36.51
C GLU A 448 -6.32 8.27 37.02
N VAL A 449 -6.61 9.43 37.62
CA VAL A 449 -5.58 10.31 38.18
C VAL A 449 -4.90 9.63 39.36
N THR A 450 -3.57 9.63 39.37
CA THR A 450 -2.75 9.06 40.46
C THR A 450 -2.54 10.08 41.58
N GLU A 451 -2.02 9.63 42.72
CA GLU A 451 -1.74 10.53 43.84
C GLU A 451 -0.69 11.60 43.52
N ASP A 452 0.35 11.22 42.78
CA ASP A 452 1.39 12.15 42.35
C ASP A 452 0.83 13.19 41.38
N GLU A 453 -0.10 12.79 40.51
CA GLU A 453 -0.75 13.70 39.57
C GLU A 453 -1.73 14.67 40.24
N VAL A 454 -2.30 14.31 41.40
CA VAL A 454 -3.06 15.26 42.24
C VAL A 454 -2.15 16.39 42.72
N GLU A 455 -0.91 16.08 43.10
CA GLU A 455 0.06 17.13 43.43
C GLU A 455 0.29 18.04 42.23
N THR A 456 0.53 17.47 41.04
CA THR A 456 0.71 18.26 39.81
C THR A 456 -0.50 19.15 39.50
N ILE A 457 -1.74 18.65 39.65
CA ILE A 457 -2.95 19.45 39.46
C ILE A 457 -2.93 20.68 40.38
N PHE A 458 -2.80 20.48 41.69
CA PHE A 458 -2.96 21.56 42.67
C PHE A 458 -1.71 22.44 42.86
N LEU A 459 -0.52 21.94 42.61
CA LEU A 459 0.73 22.65 42.86
C LEU A 459 1.39 23.18 41.59
N ASP A 460 1.35 22.43 40.49
CA ASP A 460 2.04 22.83 39.26
C ASP A 460 1.10 23.61 38.32
N PHE A 461 -0.18 23.25 38.25
CA PHE A 461 -1.13 23.92 37.34
C PHE A 461 -1.96 25.01 38.02
N TYR A 462 -2.36 24.82 39.27
CA TYR A 462 -3.07 25.85 40.02
C TYR A 462 -2.19 26.98 40.55
N ASN A 463 -0.91 26.70 40.73
CA ASN A 463 0.06 27.64 41.28
C ASN A 463 0.86 28.34 40.19
N TYR A 464 0.31 28.57 39.00
CA TYR A 464 0.87 29.51 38.03
C TYR A 464 -0.21 30.53 37.62
N PHE A 465 0.06 31.80 37.93
CA PHE A 465 -0.74 33.01 37.62
C PHE A 465 -1.88 33.40 38.57
N GLU A 466 -1.56 34.35 39.46
CA GLU A 466 -2.48 35.47 39.68
C GLU A 466 -2.52 36.33 38.41
N ASN A 467 -3.72 36.67 37.96
CA ASN A 467 -3.98 37.83 37.09
C ASN A 467 -3.29 37.88 35.71
N LYS A 468 -2.94 36.75 35.09
CA LYS A 468 -2.46 36.70 33.68
C LYS A 468 -1.14 37.46 33.41
N ILE A 469 -0.28 37.67 34.43
CA ILE A 469 1.01 38.38 34.28
C ILE A 469 2.18 37.39 34.38
N LYS A 470 3.19 37.52 33.51
CA LYS A 470 4.44 36.73 33.57
C LYS A 470 5.21 37.08 34.86
N LEU A 471 5.44 36.09 35.72
CA LEU A 471 6.22 36.25 36.95
C LEU A 471 7.71 36.50 36.60
N THR A 472 8.37 37.30 37.42
CA THR A 472 9.83 37.48 37.43
C THR A 472 10.52 36.23 37.99
N GLU A 473 11.81 36.03 37.71
CA GLU A 473 12.58 34.89 38.24
C GLU A 473 12.51 34.78 39.77
N LYS A 474 12.49 35.93 40.46
CA LYS A 474 12.38 35.99 41.92
C LYS A 474 10.99 35.54 42.40
N GLU A 475 9.93 35.98 41.75
CA GLU A 475 8.56 35.56 42.05
C GLU A 475 8.35 34.07 41.74
N GLN A 476 9.02 33.56 40.70
CA GLN A 476 8.95 32.16 40.33
C GLN A 476 9.65 31.26 41.37
N ARG A 477 10.86 31.62 41.82
CA ARG A 477 11.55 30.91 42.93
C ARG A 477 10.76 30.96 44.23
N ARG A 478 10.22 32.13 44.59
CA ARG A 478 9.39 32.26 45.79
C ARG A 478 8.18 31.32 45.74
N LYS A 479 7.65 31.08 44.55
CA LYS A 479 6.50 30.21 44.36
C LYS A 479 6.83 28.72 44.45
N GLU A 480 7.99 28.32 43.93
CA GLU A 480 8.55 26.98 44.13
C GLU A 480 8.74 26.70 45.63
N GLU A 481 9.30 27.66 46.37
CA GLU A 481 9.42 27.57 47.84
C GLU A 481 8.05 27.39 48.52
N ILE A 482 7.04 28.17 48.14
CA ILE A 482 5.68 28.05 48.70
C ILE A 482 5.03 26.69 48.35
N SER A 483 5.19 26.19 47.12
CA SER A 483 4.69 24.86 46.73
C SER A 483 5.38 23.74 47.52
N ASP A 484 6.71 23.83 47.72
CA ASP A 484 7.47 22.85 48.52
C ASP A 484 7.04 22.85 49.99
N ILE A 485 6.74 24.02 50.54
CA ILE A 485 6.17 24.14 51.88
C ILE A 485 4.77 23.51 51.91
N ALA A 486 3.91 23.77 50.92
CA ALA A 486 2.56 23.20 50.84
C ALA A 486 2.55 21.67 50.75
N LYS A 487 3.50 21.06 50.03
CA LYS A 487 3.68 19.59 49.97
C LYS A 487 3.96 19.01 51.36
N LYS A 488 4.85 19.66 52.09
CA LYS A 488 5.28 19.19 53.42
C LYS A 488 4.27 19.52 54.51
N TRP A 489 3.46 20.56 54.32
CA TRP A 489 2.56 21.14 55.32
C TRP A 489 1.65 20.13 56.03
N TYR A 490 1.17 19.12 55.29
CA TYR A 490 0.33 18.07 55.85
C TYR A 490 1.06 17.22 56.90
N TYR A 491 2.34 16.95 56.68
CA TYR A 491 3.16 16.07 57.52
C TYR A 491 3.79 16.78 58.73
N LEU A 492 3.62 18.10 58.85
CA LEU A 492 4.21 18.91 59.92
C LEU A 492 3.25 19.08 61.11
N SER A 493 3.79 18.99 62.31
CA SER A 493 3.11 19.34 63.56
C SER A 493 2.94 20.86 63.74
N GLY A 494 2.14 21.29 64.72
CA GLY A 494 1.83 22.71 64.95
C GLY A 494 3.07 23.59 65.20
N ASP A 495 4.06 23.06 65.92
CA ASP A 495 5.31 23.77 66.19
C ASP A 495 6.22 23.79 64.94
N GLU A 496 6.33 22.67 64.22
CA GLU A 496 7.12 22.59 62.97
C GLU A 496 6.56 23.49 61.85
N ARG A 497 5.23 23.66 61.79
CA ARG A 497 4.60 24.61 60.86
C ARG A 497 5.01 26.04 61.16
N LYS A 498 5.06 26.40 62.45
CA LYS A 498 5.44 27.74 62.88
C LYS A 498 6.90 28.05 62.52
N ASP A 499 7.80 27.10 62.80
CA ASP A 499 9.21 27.21 62.45
C ASP A 499 9.43 27.36 60.94
N ILE A 500 8.71 26.58 60.11
CA ILE A 500 8.82 26.68 58.65
C ILE A 500 8.28 28.02 58.11
N LEU A 501 7.20 28.56 58.67
CA LEU A 501 6.70 29.88 58.27
C LEU A 501 7.73 30.97 58.59
N ASP A 502 8.31 30.93 59.79
CA ASP A 502 9.27 31.92 60.28
C ASP A 502 10.59 31.85 59.50
N ILE A 503 11.16 30.65 59.29
CA ILE A 503 12.40 30.44 58.53
C ILE A 503 12.28 30.95 57.09
N ASN A 504 11.11 30.76 56.46
CA ASN A 504 10.88 31.11 55.06
C ASN A 504 10.27 32.51 54.91
N ASN A 505 10.14 33.31 55.97
CA ASN A 505 9.52 34.64 55.94
C ASN A 505 8.14 34.64 55.23
N VAL A 506 7.30 33.66 55.53
CA VAL A 506 5.99 33.48 54.88
C VAL A 506 4.99 34.52 55.37
N THR A 507 4.34 35.22 54.45
CA THR A 507 3.30 36.21 54.79
C THR A 507 1.98 35.54 55.17
N ASN A 508 1.11 36.25 55.89
CA ASN A 508 -0.23 35.75 56.24
C ASN A 508 -1.06 35.33 55.01
N TYR A 509 -0.88 36.02 53.88
CA TYR A 509 -1.52 35.65 52.62
C TYR A 509 -0.97 34.32 52.09
N GLU A 510 0.35 34.19 51.99
CA GLU A 510 1.03 32.98 51.55
C GLU A 510 0.69 31.78 52.46
N GLN A 511 0.58 31.99 53.78
CA GLN A 511 0.14 30.96 54.72
C GLN A 511 -1.28 30.47 54.39
N SER A 512 -2.23 31.37 54.13
CA SER A 512 -3.60 30.98 53.76
C SER A 512 -3.65 30.17 52.45
N VAL A 513 -2.74 30.47 51.52
CA VAL A 513 -2.59 29.73 50.26
C VAL A 513 -2.01 28.34 50.53
N ILE A 514 -0.95 28.24 51.34
CA ILE A 514 -0.32 26.96 51.74
C ILE A 514 -1.35 26.04 52.40
N GLU A 515 -2.13 26.55 53.35
CA GLU A 515 -3.14 25.76 54.07
C GLU A 515 -4.23 25.24 53.13
N LYS A 516 -4.74 26.10 52.24
CA LYS A 516 -5.76 25.72 51.26
C LYS A 516 -5.26 24.68 50.26
N LEU A 517 -4.03 24.84 49.76
CA LEU A 517 -3.40 23.89 48.84
C LEU A 517 -3.20 22.53 49.52
N SER A 518 -2.64 22.53 50.73
CA SER A 518 -2.40 21.31 51.51
C SER A 518 -3.70 20.56 51.81
N GLN A 519 -4.77 21.28 52.19
CA GLN A 519 -6.10 20.69 52.42
C GLN A 519 -6.67 20.02 51.15
N ASN A 520 -6.59 20.70 50.01
CA ASN A 520 -7.08 20.14 48.74
C ASN A 520 -6.29 18.88 48.35
N ILE A 521 -4.96 18.93 48.37
CA ILE A 521 -4.10 17.79 48.05
C ILE A 521 -4.45 16.59 48.94
N THR A 522 -4.51 16.82 50.25
CA THR A 522 -4.85 15.77 51.23
C THR A 522 -6.23 15.17 50.95
N LYS A 523 -7.23 16.02 50.72
CA LYS A 523 -8.60 15.58 50.45
C LYS A 523 -8.66 14.65 49.24
N TYR A 524 -8.12 15.08 48.10
CA TYR A 524 -8.20 14.32 46.85
C TYR A 524 -7.26 13.10 46.83
N LYS A 525 -6.09 13.17 47.48
CA LYS A 525 -5.26 11.98 47.73
C LYS A 525 -6.00 10.92 48.55
N ASN A 526 -6.74 11.32 49.58
CA ASN A 526 -7.53 10.39 50.40
C ASN A 526 -8.69 9.75 49.60
N ILE A 527 -9.33 10.52 48.71
CA ILE A 527 -10.37 10.00 47.80
C ILE A 527 -9.79 8.94 46.84
N ILE A 528 -8.57 9.16 46.34
CA ILE A 528 -7.86 8.18 45.51
C ILE A 528 -7.45 6.97 46.36
N ASN A 529 -6.91 7.16 47.56
CA ASN A 529 -6.48 6.07 48.45
C ASN A 529 -7.64 5.16 48.90
N ALA A 530 -8.84 5.71 49.07
CA ALA A 530 -10.04 4.90 49.34
C ALA A 530 -10.37 3.88 48.21
N ARG A 531 -9.78 4.03 47.01
CA ARG A 531 -9.79 3.07 45.89
C ARG A 531 -8.96 1.81 46.18
N GLY A 532 -7.87 1.93 46.93
CA GLY A 532 -6.97 0.82 47.27
C GLY A 532 -7.61 -0.20 48.22
N ASN A 533 -8.38 0.28 49.19
CA ASN A 533 -9.02 -0.58 50.20
C ASN A 533 -10.31 -1.26 49.71
N LYS A 534 -11.08 -0.65 48.78
CA LYS A 534 -12.31 -1.27 48.24
C LYS A 534 -12.07 -2.38 47.21
N LYS A 535 -10.87 -2.51 46.63
CA LYS A 535 -10.52 -3.65 45.75
C LYS A 535 -10.15 -4.93 46.51
N MET A 536 -9.92 -4.89 47.83
CA MET A 536 -9.56 -6.06 48.63
C MET A 536 -10.72 -6.70 49.42
N GLU A 537 -11.91 -6.09 49.47
CA GLU A 537 -13.08 -6.67 50.17
C GLU A 537 -13.95 -7.60 49.31
N GLY A 538 -13.52 -7.95 48.09
CA GLY A 538 -14.32 -8.68 47.11
C GLY A 538 -13.81 -10.06 46.68
N VAL A 539 -12.75 -10.60 47.29
CA VAL A 539 -12.27 -11.96 46.97
C VAL A 539 -12.21 -12.80 48.24
N SER A 540 -13.34 -13.42 48.58
CA SER A 540 -13.29 -14.65 49.37
C SER A 540 -12.78 -15.76 48.45
N PHE A 541 -11.52 -16.16 48.63
CA PHE A 541 -11.12 -17.49 48.22
C PHE A 541 -11.80 -18.46 49.20
N ASN A 542 -12.94 -19.02 48.79
CA ASN A 542 -13.40 -20.25 49.41
C ASN A 542 -12.51 -21.37 48.86
N GLU A 543 -11.69 -21.90 49.76
CA GLU A 543 -11.05 -23.21 49.63
C GLU A 543 -12.13 -24.29 49.62
N GLU A 544 -12.23 -25.02 48.52
CA GLU A 544 -12.39 -26.49 48.46
C GLU A 544 -12.03 -27.00 47.05
#